data_AF-A0A944CJ91-F1
#
_entry.id   AF-A0A944CJ91-F1
#
_cell.length_a   1.000
_cell.length_b   1.000
_cell.length_c   1.000
_cell.angle_alpha   90.00
_cell.angle_beta   90.00
_cell.angle_gamma   90.00
#
_symmetry.space_group_name_H-M   'P 1'
#
loop_
_entity.id
_entity.type
_entity.pdbx_description
1 polymer ?
#
loop_
_entity_poly.entity_id
_entity_poly.type
_entity_poly.pdbx_seq_one_letter_code
_entity_poly.pdbx_strand_id
1 'polypeptide(L)'
;MSIYMTMLLLAGAGVLVAGLFYTWSFGKGQKRAHGNLDSQIPGAVQEHAYIRNPVFLTYIIVLSIALLFVVYFAVTTGTRY
;
A
#
# COMPACT_ATOMS: atom_id res chain seq x y z
N MET A 1 26.77 -7.60 -2.71
CA MET A 1 25.93 -8.02 -1.56
C MET A 1 26.18 -9.48 -1.25
N SER A 2 26.11 -9.91 0.01
CA SER A 2 26.22 -11.32 0.37
C SER A 2 24.95 -12.10 0.00
N ILE A 3 25.09 -13.40 -0.26
CA ILE A 3 23.96 -14.29 -0.60
C ILE A 3 22.84 -14.23 0.46
N TYR A 4 23.22 -14.14 1.74
CA TYR A 4 22.32 -14.01 2.88
C TYR A 4 21.46 -12.73 2.80
N MET A 5 22.08 -11.59 2.51
CA MET A 5 21.36 -10.32 2.39
C MET A 5 20.39 -10.33 1.21
N THR A 6 20.78 -10.95 0.09
CA THR A 6 19.90 -11.11 -1.08
C THR A 6 18.69 -12.00 -0.77
N MET A 7 18.89 -13.10 -0.04
CA MET A 7 17.80 -13.99 0.39
C MET A 7 16.80 -13.29 1.31
N LEU A 8 17.28 -12.52 2.28
CA LEU A 8 16.41 -11.72 3.16
C LEU A 8 15.61 -10.68 2.38
N LEU A 9 16.23 -10.00 1.43
CA LEU A 9 15.56 -8.99 0.62
C LEU A 9 14.43 -9.61 -0.22
N LEU A 10 14.67 -10.76 -0.85
CA LEU A 10 13.65 -11.48 -1.60
C LEU A 10 12.50 -11.95 -0.71
N ALA A 11 12.81 -12.52 0.47
CA ALA A 11 11.79 -12.95 1.41
C ALA A 11 10.93 -11.77 1.90
N GLY A 12 11.56 -10.65 2.27
CA GLY A 12 10.87 -9.44 2.70
C GLY A 12 9.99 -8.85 1.59
N ALA A 13 10.50 -8.76 0.36
CA ALA A 13 9.73 -8.30 -0.79
C ALA A 13 8.50 -9.20 -1.05
N GLY A 14 8.65 -10.52 -0.92
CA GLY A 14 7.55 -11.47 -1.04
C GLY A 14 6.45 -11.25 -0.02
N VAL A 15 6.81 -11.02 1.25
CA VAL A 15 5.84 -10.72 2.33
C VAL A 15 5.10 -9.40 2.06
N LEU A 16 5.81 -8.36 1.61
CA LEU A 16 5.19 -7.07 1.29
C LEU A 16 4.20 -7.18 0.13
N VAL A 17 4.57 -7.88 -0.95
CA VAL A 17 3.69 -8.10 -2.09
C VAL A 17 2.47 -8.91 -1.69
N ALA A 18 2.65 -10.02 -0.94
CA ALA A 18 1.55 -10.83 -0.46
C ALA A 18 0.59 -10.05 0.46
N GLY A 19 1.13 -9.23 1.37
CA GLY A 19 0.34 -8.36 2.25
C GLY A 19 -0.46 -7.30 1.48
N LEU A 20 0.14 -6.69 0.44
CA LEU A 20 -0.54 -5.75 -0.45
C LEU A 20 -1.71 -6.43 -1.20
N PHE A 21 -1.47 -7.61 -1.78
CA PHE A 21 -2.51 -8.37 -2.47
C PHE A 21 -3.65 -8.79 -1.53
N TYR A 22 -3.31 -9.26 -0.33
CA TYR A 22 -4.28 -9.63 0.68
C TYR A 22 -5.14 -8.43 1.08
N THR A 23 -4.51 -7.30 1.40
CA THR A 23 -5.19 -6.05 1.78
C THR A 23 -6.11 -5.54 0.66
N TRP A 24 -5.63 -5.58 -0.59
CA TRP A 24 -6.43 -5.19 -1.75
C TRP A 24 -7.65 -6.10 -1.94
N SER A 25 -7.44 -7.41 -1.87
CA SER A 25 -8.50 -8.42 -2.02
C SER A 25 -9.58 -8.26 -0.94
N PHE A 26 -9.16 -8.06 0.31
CA PHE A 26 -10.05 -7.88 1.44
C PHE A 26 -10.83 -6.56 1.37
N GLY A 27 -10.17 -5.45 1.01
CA GLY A 27 -10.81 -4.15 0.79
C GLY A 27 -11.84 -4.18 -0.35
N LYS A 28 -11.61 -5.00 -1.40
CA LYS A 28 -12.58 -5.22 -2.48
C LYS A 28 -13.76 -6.10 -2.03
N GLY A 29 -13.53 -7.04 -1.12
CA GLY A 29 -14.56 -7.87 -0.49
C GLY A 29 -15.50 -7.09 0.43
N GLN A 30 -14.99 -6.05 1.12
CA GLN A 30 -15.80 -5.18 1.98
C GLN A 30 -16.92 -4.45 1.20
N LYS A 31 -16.68 -4.08 -0.07
CA LYS A 31 -17.71 -3.55 -0.99
C LYS A 31 -18.80 -4.58 -1.35
N ARG A 32 -18.56 -5.87 -1.17
CA ARG A 32 -19.52 -6.96 -1.45
C ARG A 32 -20.23 -7.47 -0.19
N ALA A 33 -19.68 -7.18 0.99
CA ALA A 33 -20.17 -7.65 2.29
C ALA A 33 -21.19 -6.71 2.97
N HIS A 34 -21.82 -5.79 2.24
CA HIS A 34 -22.84 -4.85 2.74
C HIS A 34 -24.19 -5.51 3.11
N GLY A 35 -24.20 -6.79 3.45
CA GLY A 35 -25.42 -7.58 3.61
C GLY A 35 -26.24 -7.31 4.87
N ASN A 36 -25.70 -6.65 5.91
CA ASN A 36 -26.37 -6.48 7.21
C ASN A 36 -25.91 -5.27 8.04
N LEU A 37 -25.38 -4.20 7.42
CA LEU A 37 -24.98 -3.00 8.14
C LEU A 37 -26.08 -1.94 8.07
N ASP A 38 -26.47 -1.43 9.24
CA ASP A 38 -27.59 -0.51 9.44
C ASP A 38 -27.41 0.78 8.62
N SER A 39 -28.42 1.10 7.82
CA SER A 39 -28.46 2.15 6.77
C SER A 39 -27.42 2.03 5.64
N GLN A 40 -27.91 2.01 4.39
CA GLN A 40 -27.06 2.10 3.21
C GLN A 40 -26.39 3.49 3.19
N ILE A 41 -25.06 3.54 3.30
CA ILE A 41 -24.31 4.80 3.10
C ILE A 41 -24.66 5.31 1.69
N PRO A 42 -25.14 6.55 1.52
CA PRO A 42 -25.56 7.09 0.23
C PRO A 42 -24.47 6.89 -0.84
N GLY A 43 -24.86 6.41 -2.02
CA GLY A 43 -23.93 6.05 -3.10
C GLY A 43 -22.96 7.18 -3.47
N ALA A 44 -23.41 8.44 -3.37
CA ALA A 44 -22.57 9.63 -3.60
C ALA A 44 -21.37 9.77 -2.64
N VAL A 45 -21.47 9.22 -1.42
CA VAL A 45 -20.39 9.20 -0.43
C VAL A 45 -19.45 8.00 -0.66
N GLN A 46 -19.97 6.87 -1.12
CA GLN A 46 -19.17 5.68 -1.43
C GLN A 46 -18.34 5.82 -2.71
N GLU A 47 -18.85 6.53 -3.72
CA GLU A 47 -18.21 6.65 -5.03
C GLU A 47 -16.78 7.23 -4.94
N HIS A 48 -16.53 8.08 -3.95
CA HIS A 48 -15.24 8.74 -3.75
C HIS A 48 -14.66 8.57 -2.34
N ALA A 49 -15.00 7.47 -1.65
CA ALA A 49 -14.62 7.25 -0.25
C ALA A 49 -13.10 7.35 0.01
N TYR A 50 -12.26 6.99 -0.98
CA TYR A 50 -10.81 7.05 -0.87
C TYR A 50 -10.22 8.39 -1.33
N ILE A 51 -10.77 8.99 -2.40
CA ILE A 51 -10.28 10.25 -2.97
C ILE A 51 -10.72 11.46 -2.12
N ARG A 52 -11.85 11.36 -1.41
CA ARG A 52 -12.35 12.43 -0.54
C ARG A 52 -11.99 12.25 0.93
N ASN A 53 -11.29 11.18 1.30
CA ASN A 53 -10.83 10.98 2.67
C ASN A 53 -9.39 11.49 2.81
N PRO A 54 -9.18 12.65 3.48
CA PRO A 54 -7.87 13.26 3.60
C PRO A 54 -6.87 12.36 4.35
N VAL A 55 -7.35 11.54 5.30
CA VAL A 55 -6.50 10.61 6.06
C VAL A 55 -5.92 9.54 5.14
N PHE A 56 -6.73 9.00 4.22
CA PHE A 56 -6.29 7.99 3.27
C PHE A 56 -5.29 8.56 2.26
N LEU A 57 -5.56 9.77 1.75
CA LEU A 57 -4.63 10.52 0.92
C LEU A 57 -3.29 10.75 1.62
N THR A 58 -3.28 11.13 2.90
CA THR A 58 -2.04 11.30 3.67
C THR A 58 -1.20 10.02 3.69
N TYR A 59 -1.80 8.85 3.93
CA TYR A 59 -1.06 7.59 3.91
C TYR A 59 -0.43 7.30 2.54
N ILE A 60 -1.17 7.52 1.45
CA ILE A 60 -0.64 7.32 0.09
C ILE A 60 0.52 8.27 -0.20
N ILE A 61 0.36 9.55 0.14
CA ILE A 61 1.38 10.56 -0.11
C ILE A 61 2.66 10.25 0.69
N VAL A 62 2.52 9.99 1.99
CA VAL A 62 3.66 9.66 2.87
C VAL A 62 4.36 8.40 2.39
N LEU A 63 3.61 7.34 2.07
CA LEU A 63 4.19 6.10 1.53
C LEU A 63 4.93 6.35 0.22
N SER A 64 4.37 7.16 -0.68
CA SER A 64 4.98 7.48 -1.97
C SER A 64 6.28 8.27 -1.79
N ILE A 65 6.29 9.28 -0.91
CA ILE A 65 7.49 10.06 -0.59
C ILE A 65 8.57 9.16 0.03
N ALA A 66 8.19 8.27 0.96
CA ALA A 66 9.12 7.33 1.59
C ALA A 66 9.74 6.39 0.55
N LEU A 67 8.96 5.84 -0.38
CA LEU A 67 9.46 5.00 -1.47
C LEU A 67 10.40 5.78 -2.41
N LEU A 68 10.04 7.01 -2.80
CA LEU A 68 10.90 7.87 -3.61
C LEU A 68 12.21 8.19 -2.89
N PHE A 69 12.16 8.43 -1.59
CA PHE A 69 13.35 8.67 -0.77
C PHE A 69 14.27 7.45 -0.72
N VAL A 70 13.70 6.25 -0.51
CA VAL A 70 14.45 4.99 -0.54
C VAL A 70 15.10 4.78 -1.90
N VAL A 71 14.37 4.99 -3.00
CA VAL A 71 14.92 4.86 -4.37
C VAL A 71 16.03 5.89 -4.62
N TYR A 72 15.79 7.16 -4.28
CA TYR A 72 16.80 8.22 -4.40
C TYR A 72 18.08 7.86 -3.65
N PHE A 73 17.95 7.44 -2.39
CA PHE A 73 19.09 7.08 -1.56
C PHE A 73 19.82 5.83 -2.09
N ALA A 74 19.07 4.81 -2.54
CA ALA A 74 19.63 3.60 -3.12
C ALA A 74 20.43 3.89 -4.40
N VAL A 75 19.89 4.73 -5.30
CA VAL A 75 20.57 5.11 -6.55
C VAL A 75 21.79 5.98 -6.26
N THR A 76 21.65 7.02 -5.43
CA THR A 76 22.74 7.99 -5.18
C THR A 76 23.86 7.42 -4.33
N THR A 77 23.56 6.54 -3.37
CA THR A 77 24.58 5.88 -2.55
C THR A 77 25.20 4.70 -3.31
N GLY A 78 24.42 3.97 -4.11
CA GLY A 78 24.91 2.84 -4.90
C GLY A 78 25.73 3.22 -6.14
N THR A 79 25.66 4.47 -6.61
CA THR A 79 26.47 4.98 -7.75
C THR A 79 27.75 5.71 -7.32
N ARG A 80 27.97 5.92 -6.02
CA ARG A 80 29.16 6.59 -5.47
C ARG A 80 30.27 5.63 -5.00
N TYR A 81 30.12 4.34 -5.30
CA TYR A 81 31.14 3.30 -5.14
C TYR A 81 31.19 2.46 -6.41
#